data_AF-A0A967TIU9-F1
#
_entry.id   AF-A0A967TIU9-F1
#
_cell.length_a   1.000
_cell.length_b   1.000
_cell.length_c   1.000
_cell.angle_alpha   90.00
_cell.angle_beta   90.00
_cell.angle_gamma   90.00
#
_symmetry.space_group_name_H-M   'P 1'
#
loop_
_entity.id
_entity.type
_entity.pdbx_description
1 polymer ?
#
loop_
_entity_poly.entity_id
_entity_poly.type
_entity_poly.pdbx_seq_one_letter_code
_entity_poly.pdbx_strand_id
1 'polypeptide(L)' 'VVTAPGASGANFLALAATVRPGDRVLVEWPGYDPHAGAARLLGATVDTFPRGWERRF' A
#
# COMPACT_ATOMS: atom_id res chain seq x y z
N VAL A 1 6.04 -18.38 -5.67
CA VAL A 1 5.47 -17.49 -6.70
C VAL A 1 3.97 -17.72 -6.75
N VAL A 2 3.17 -16.66 -6.88
CA VAL A 2 1.70 -16.72 -6.92
C VAL A 2 1.21 -15.96 -8.16
N THR A 3 0.22 -16.50 -8.85
CA THR A 3 -0.48 -15.82 -9.95
C THR A 3 -1.62 -14.96 -9.39
N ALA A 4 -1.81 -13.76 -9.92
CA ALA A 4 -2.85 -12.83 -9.50
C ALA A 4 -3.51 -12.15 -10.71
N PRO A 5 -4.74 -11.61 -10.58
CA PRO A 5 -5.37 -10.84 -11.64
C PRO A 5 -4.68 -9.47 -11.79
N GLY A 6 -3.58 -9.44 -12.53
CA GLY A 6 -2.76 -8.26 -12.75
C GLY A 6 -1.96 -7.81 -11.52
N ALA A 7 -1.17 -6.74 -11.71
CA ALA A 7 -0.32 -6.19 -10.65
C ALA A 7 -1.13 -5.60 -9.48
N SER A 8 -2.28 -5.01 -9.75
CA SER A 8 -3.18 -4.49 -8.70
C SER A 8 -3.70 -5.63 -7.81
N GLY A 9 -4.10 -6.77 -8.40
CA GLY A 9 -4.48 -7.96 -7.65
C GLY A 9 -3.33 -8.53 -6.83
N ALA A 10 -2.11 -8.55 -7.37
CA ALA A 10 -0.92 -8.97 -6.64
C ALA A 10 -0.63 -8.08 -5.43
N ASN A 11 -0.72 -6.76 -5.59
CA ASN A 11 -0.54 -5.79 -4.50
C ASN A 11 -1.58 -6.00 -3.40
N PHE A 12 -2.86 -6.19 -3.77
CA PHE A 12 -3.91 -6.46 -2.80
C PHE A 12 -3.64 -7.74 -2.01
N LEU A 13 -3.28 -8.84 -2.68
CA LEU A 13 -2.96 -10.11 -2.02
C LEU A 13 -1.76 -9.99 -1.08
N ALA A 14 -0.72 -9.23 -1.48
CA ALA A 14 0.44 -8.97 -0.63
C ALA A 14 0.07 -8.19 0.63
N LEU A 15 -0.76 -7.14 0.50
CA LEU A 15 -1.25 -6.37 1.64
C LEU A 15 -2.16 -7.22 2.53
N ALA A 16 -3.12 -7.96 1.97
CA ALA A 16 -4.04 -8.81 2.71
C ALA A 16 -3.33 -9.94 3.49
N ALA A 17 -2.17 -10.39 3.01
CA ALA A 17 -1.38 -11.42 3.69
C ALA A 17 -0.56 -10.88 4.87
N THR A 18 -0.30 -9.57 4.94
CA THR A 18 0.68 -8.98 5.88
C THR A 18 0.08 -7.94 6.82
N VAL A 19 -0.90 -7.18 6.37
CA VAL A 19 -1.56 -6.10 7.12
C VAL A 19 -2.70 -6.67 7.94
N ARG A 20 -2.78 -6.26 9.20
CA ARG A 20 -3.86 -6.59 10.14
C ARG A 20 -4.65 -5.34 10.52
N PRO A 21 -5.92 -5.50 10.95
CA PRO A 21 -6.67 -4.39 11.52
C PRO A 21 -5.94 -3.76 12.70
N GLY A 22 -5.85 -2.43 12.71
CA GLY A 22 -5.12 -1.66 13.72
C GLY A 22 -3.64 -1.41 13.40
N ASP A 23 -3.08 -2.04 12.37
CA ASP A 23 -1.73 -1.73 11.91
C ASP A 23 -1.63 -0.30 11.37
N ARG A 24 -0.41 0.22 11.37
CA ARG A 24 -0.08 1.50 10.77
C ARG A 24 0.79 1.27 9.54
N VAL A 25 0.29 1.69 8.38
CA VAL A 25 0.94 1.49 7.08
C VAL A 25 1.38 2.83 6.52
N LEU A 26 2.64 2.89 6.07
CA LEU A 26 3.22 4.09 5.48
C LEU A 26 3.18 3.98 3.95
N VAL A 27 2.67 5.01 3.27
CA VAL A 27 2.56 5.05 1.80
C VAL A 27 3.13 6.37 1.25
N GLU A 28 3.71 6.35 0.06
CA GLU A 28 4.25 7.55 -0.58
C GLU A 28 3.14 8.54 -1.02
N TRP A 29 3.47 9.84 -1.07
CA TRP A 29 2.61 10.90 -1.62
C TRP A 29 3.41 11.91 -2.48
N PRO A 30 3.02 12.16 -3.73
CA PRO A 30 1.96 11.48 -4.47
C PRO A 30 2.34 10.00 -4.73
N GLY A 31 1.34 9.12 -4.72
CA GLY A 31 1.53 7.67 -4.79
C GLY A 31 0.41 6.94 -5.50
N TYR A 32 0.56 5.62 -5.66
CA TYR A 32 -0.46 4.77 -6.26
C TYR A 32 -1.61 4.53 -5.27
N ASP A 33 -2.75 5.19 -5.52
CA ASP A 33 -3.91 5.22 -4.62
C ASP A 33 -4.36 3.84 -4.08
N PRO A 34 -4.37 2.74 -4.88
CA PRO A 34 -4.78 1.43 -4.39
C PRO A 34 -3.94 0.87 -3.24
N HIS A 35 -2.69 1.32 -3.04
CA HIS A 35 -1.92 0.92 -1.85
C HIS A 35 -2.54 1.46 -0.56
N ALA A 36 -2.88 2.75 -0.55
CA ALA A 36 -3.52 3.39 0.60
C ALA A 36 -4.98 2.89 0.76
N GLY A 37 -5.71 2.76 -0.35
CA GLY A 37 -7.08 2.26 -0.34
C GLY A 37 -7.19 0.84 0.21
N ALA A 38 -6.35 -0.08 -0.26
CA ALA A 38 -6.35 -1.47 0.20
C ALA A 38 -5.96 -1.60 1.68
N ALA A 39 -4.94 -0.86 2.14
CA ALA A 39 -4.55 -0.87 3.55
C ALA A 39 -5.68 -0.38 4.47
N ARG A 40 -6.37 0.71 4.09
CA ARG A 40 -7.55 1.20 4.83
C ARG A 40 -8.70 0.19 4.83
N LEU A 41 -8.96 -0.45 3.69
CA LEU A 41 -9.98 -1.51 3.58
C LEU A 41 -9.70 -2.68 4.52
N LEU A 42 -8.43 -3.04 4.73
CA LEU A 42 -7.98 -4.08 5.65
C LEU A 42 -7.97 -3.65 7.13
N GLY A 43 -8.37 -2.41 7.43
CA GLY A 43 -8.49 -1.89 8.79
C GLY A 43 -7.21 -1.23 9.33
N ALA A 44 -6.22 -0.96 8.48
CA ALA A 44 -5.03 -0.22 8.89
C ALA A 44 -5.25 1.31 8.84
N THR A 45 -4.50 2.01 9.69
CA THR A 45 -4.32 3.46 9.58
C THR A 45 -3.21 3.75 8.57
N VAL A 46 -3.47 4.62 7.60
CA VAL A 46 -2.48 4.99 6.58
C VAL A 46 -1.92 6.37 6.87
N ASP A 47 -0.60 6.43 7.07
CA ASP A 47 0.15 7.67 7.04
C ASP A 47 0.87 7.81 5.71
N THR A 48 1.18 9.05 5.32
CA THR A 48 1.90 9.34 4.09
C THR A 48 3.23 10.02 4.32
N PHE A 49 4.17 9.81 3.40
CA PHE A 49 5.43 10.55 3.34
C PHE A 49 5.62 11.19 1.95
N PRO A 50 6.22 12.39 1.87
CA PRO A 50 6.41 13.07 0.61
C PRO A 50 7.46 12.37 -0.25
N ARG A 51 7.07 12.00 -1.47
CA ARG A 51 7.99 11.58 -2.53
C ARG A 51 8.55 12.83 -3.23
N GLY A 52 9.61 13.40 -2.67
CA GLY A 52 10.29 14.56 -3.24
C GLY A 52 11.22 14.19 -4.39
N TRP A 53 11.19 14.95 -5.49
CA TRP A 53 12.07 14.74 -6.66
C TRP A 53 13.55 14.93 -6.30
N GLU A 54 13.83 15.91 -5.44
CA GLU A 54 15.15 16.18 -4.86
C GLU A 54 15.73 15.05 -4.00
N ARG A 55 14.90 14.13 -3.50
CA ARG A 55 15.38 12.97 -2.73
C ARG A 55 15.92 11.84 -3.61
N ARG A 56 15.90 12.00 -4.94
CA ARG A 56 16.59 11.18 -5.95
C ARG A 56 16.41 9.66 -5.83
N PHE A 57 15.31 9.18 -5.27
CA PHE A 57 15.13 7.79 -4.83
C PHE A 57 16.16 7.35 -3.77
#